data_AF-A0A8M1MGG6-F1
#
_entry.id   AF-A0A8M1MGG6-F1
#
_cell.length_a   1.000
_cell.length_b   1.000
_cell.length_c   1.000
_cell.angle_alpha   90.00
_cell.angle_beta   90.00
_cell.angle_gamma   90.00
#
_symmetry.space_group_name_H-M   'P 1'
#
loop_
_entity.id
_entity.type
_entity.pdbx_description
1 polymer ?
#
loop_
_entity_poly.entity_id
_entity_poly.type
_entity_poly.pdbx_seq_one_letter_code
_entity_poly.pdbx_strand_id
1 'polypeptide(L)'
;MPLYTFVLAFVFCIYNGYLQSRYLSQYAVYADDWVTDPRFLVGFCLWLIGMLINIHSDHILRNLRKPGETGYKIPRGGFFEYVTAANYFGEVVEWCGYSLASWSLQGGAFALFTFCILCTRAQQHHQLSLT
;
A
#
# COMPACT_ATOMS: atom_id res chain seq x y z
N MET A 1 10.71 2.96 17.91
CA MET A 1 10.34 3.90 16.83
C MET A 1 10.66 5.31 17.30
N PRO A 2 11.44 6.11 16.57
CA PRO A 2 11.73 7.50 16.94
C PRO A 2 10.46 8.39 16.91
N LEU A 3 10.27 9.27 17.91
CA LEU A 3 9.08 10.13 18.02
C LEU A 3 8.86 11.01 16.79
N TYR A 4 9.92 11.58 16.23
CA TYR A 4 9.87 12.40 15.01
C TYR A 4 9.22 11.66 13.83
N THR A 5 9.59 10.40 13.59
CA THR A 5 9.03 9.61 12.48
C THR A 5 7.54 9.34 12.67
N PHE A 6 7.10 9.16 13.92
CA PHE A 6 5.69 8.99 14.25
C PHE A 6 4.90 10.26 13.97
N VAL A 7 5.38 11.42 14.42
CA VAL A 7 4.69 12.71 14.21
C VAL A 7 4.55 13.04 12.73
N LEU A 8 5.60 12.81 11.93
CA LEU A 8 5.52 12.99 10.48
C LEU A 8 4.50 12.09 9.82
N ALA A 9 4.48 10.80 10.18
CA ALA A 9 3.50 9.86 9.62
C ALA A 9 2.07 10.28 10.01
N PHE A 10 1.87 10.72 11.25
CA PHE A 10 0.57 11.19 11.73
C PHE A 10 0.06 12.41 10.94
N VAL A 11 0.91 13.44 10.78
CA VAL A 11 0.56 14.65 10.00
C VAL A 11 0.30 14.29 8.54
N PHE A 12 1.13 13.43 7.95
CA PHE A 12 0.94 12.94 6.59
C PHE A 12 -0.42 12.26 6.43
N CYS A 13 -0.78 11.33 7.32
CA CYS A 13 -2.05 10.60 7.25
C CYS A 13 -3.26 11.53 7.40
N ILE A 14 -3.20 12.53 8.29
CA ILE A 14 -4.28 13.52 8.43
C ILE A 14 -4.45 14.30 7.12
N TYR A 15 -3.37 14.84 6.60
CA TYR A 15 -3.43 15.69 5.41
C TYR A 15 -3.83 14.90 4.16
N ASN A 16 -3.24 13.72 3.96
CA ASN A 16 -3.58 12.84 2.85
C ASN A 16 -5.05 12.41 2.95
N GLY A 17 -5.49 11.91 4.11
CA GLY A 17 -6.88 11.51 4.32
C GLY A 17 -7.87 12.66 4.08
N TYR A 18 -7.55 13.87 4.54
CA TYR A 18 -8.36 15.06 4.27
C TYR A 18 -8.43 15.39 2.78
N LEU A 19 -7.30 15.39 2.06
CA LEU A 19 -7.25 15.68 0.63
C LEU A 19 -8.10 14.68 -0.18
N GLN A 20 -7.92 13.38 0.07
CA GLN A 20 -8.68 12.33 -0.62
C GLN A 20 -10.18 12.46 -0.34
N SER A 21 -10.54 12.60 0.94
CA SER A 21 -11.94 12.68 1.35
C SER A 21 -12.62 13.94 0.80
N ARG A 22 -11.95 15.09 0.88
CA ARG A 22 -12.49 16.37 0.40
C ARG A 22 -12.64 16.39 -1.11
N TYR A 23 -11.76 15.70 -1.84
CA TYR A 23 -11.91 15.54 -3.28
C TYR A 23 -13.11 14.65 -3.62
N LEU A 24 -13.14 13.42 -3.09
CA LEU A 24 -14.19 12.45 -3.41
C LEU A 24 -15.60 12.89 -3.02
N SER A 25 -15.75 13.58 -1.89
CA SER A 25 -17.08 13.94 -1.36
C SER A 25 -17.68 15.20 -1.96
N GLN A 26 -16.88 16.05 -2.61
CA GLN A 26 -17.32 17.42 -2.94
C GLN A 26 -16.82 17.94 -4.29
N TYR A 27 -15.74 17.38 -4.84
CA TYR A 27 -15.15 17.85 -6.10
C TYR A 27 -15.17 16.79 -7.21
N ALA A 28 -15.19 15.51 -6.84
CA ALA A 28 -15.27 14.44 -7.81
C ALA A 28 -16.63 14.47 -8.52
N VAL A 29 -16.59 14.57 -9.85
CA VAL A 29 -17.77 14.48 -10.71
C VAL A 29 -17.61 13.21 -11.52
N TYR A 30 -18.46 12.23 -11.22
CA TYR A 30 -18.52 10.95 -11.91
C TYR A 30 -19.79 10.88 -12.76
N ALA A 31 -19.75 10.08 -13.82
CA ALA A 31 -20.95 9.72 -14.57
C ALA A 31 -21.85 8.82 -13.72
N ASP A 32 -23.16 8.80 -13.99
CA ASP A 32 -24.14 8.00 -13.24
C ASP A 32 -23.83 6.49 -13.28
N ASP A 33 -23.20 6.04 -14.36
CA ASP A 33 -22.79 4.66 -14.61
C ASP A 33 -21.35 4.35 -14.20
N TRP A 34 -20.68 5.25 -13.47
CA TRP A 34 -19.26 5.12 -13.11
C TRP A 34 -18.91 3.81 -12.41
N VAL A 35 -19.81 3.28 -11.57
CA VAL A 35 -19.60 2.00 -10.87
C VAL A 35 -19.54 0.79 -11.82
N THR A 36 -20.06 0.93 -13.03
CA THR A 36 -19.96 -0.07 -14.11
C THR A 36 -18.87 0.25 -15.14
N ASP A 37 -18.24 1.43 -15.03
CA ASP A 37 -17.14 1.81 -15.91
C ASP A 37 -15.96 0.85 -15.74
N PRO A 38 -15.34 0.39 -16.84
CA PRO A 38 -14.19 -0.52 -16.77
C PRO A 38 -13.06 -0.01 -15.88
N ARG A 39 -12.82 1.31 -15.81
CA ARG A 39 -11.79 1.90 -14.94
C ARG A 39 -12.10 1.66 -13.48
N PHE A 40 -13.36 1.88 -13.08
CA PHE A 40 -13.77 1.63 -11.70
C PHE A 40 -13.67 0.15 -11.35
N LEU A 41 -14.18 -0.74 -12.22
CA LEU A 41 -14.15 -2.18 -11.99
C LEU A 41 -12.71 -2.72 -11.90
N VAL A 42 -11.86 -2.37 -12.88
CA VAL A 42 -10.44 -2.78 -12.86
C VAL A 42 -9.72 -2.18 -11.66
N GLY A 43 -9.96 -0.90 -11.36
CA GLY A 43 -9.36 -0.23 -10.20
C GLY A 43 -9.76 -0.88 -8.88
N PHE A 44 -11.04 -1.22 -8.71
CA PHE A 44 -11.56 -1.91 -7.53
C PHE A 44 -10.99 -3.33 -7.40
N CYS A 45 -10.92 -4.08 -8.49
CA CYS A 45 -10.28 -5.40 -8.50
C CYS A 45 -8.80 -5.33 -8.10
N LEU A 46 -8.05 -4.37 -8.66
CA LEU A 46 -6.64 -4.15 -8.30
C LEU A 46 -6.49 -3.76 -6.83
N TRP A 47 -7.33 -2.85 -6.35
CA TRP A 47 -7.35 -2.44 -4.95
C TRP A 47 -7.57 -3.66 -4.03
N LEU A 48 -8.57 -4.48 -4.32
CA LEU A 48 -8.89 -5.67 -3.52
C LEU A 48 -7.76 -6.70 -3.54
N ILE A 49 -7.19 -6.98 -4.71
CA ILE A 49 -6.05 -7.91 -4.85
C ILE A 49 -4.85 -7.40 -4.07
N GLY A 50 -4.51 -6.11 -4.22
CA GLY A 50 -3.40 -5.49 -3.49
C GLY A 50 -3.57 -5.58 -1.98
N MET A 51 -4.77 -5.25 -1.48
CA MET A 51 -5.10 -5.34 -0.05
C MET A 51 -5.00 -6.78 0.46
N LEU A 52 -5.50 -7.76 -0.29
CA LEU A 52 -5.39 -9.18 0.09
C LEU A 52 -3.93 -9.65 0.18
N ILE A 53 -3.08 -9.27 -0.80
CA ILE A 53 -1.65 -9.57 -0.78
C ILE A 53 -0.98 -8.90 0.42
N ASN A 54 -1.29 -7.62 0.68
CA ASN A 54 -0.72 -6.86 1.78
C ASN A 54 -1.06 -7.51 3.14
N ILE A 55 -2.34 -7.73 3.42
CA ILE A 55 -2.82 -8.33 4.68
C ILE A 55 -2.25 -9.74 4.85
N HIS A 56 -2.25 -10.56 3.80
CA HIS A 56 -1.71 -11.91 3.87
C HIS A 56 -0.20 -11.90 4.17
N SER A 57 0.54 -11.02 3.52
CA SER A 57 1.98 -10.87 3.72
C SER A 57 2.30 -10.36 5.13
N ASP A 58 1.57 -9.37 5.62
CA ASP A 58 1.70 -8.87 6.98
C ASP A 58 1.33 -9.93 8.02
N HIS A 59 0.34 -10.77 7.74
CA HIS A 59 0.01 -11.90 8.61
C HIS A 59 1.17 -12.90 8.70
N ILE A 60 1.85 -13.21 7.60
CA ILE A 60 3.07 -14.04 7.61
C ILE A 60 4.16 -13.35 8.43
N LEU A 61 4.41 -12.04 8.20
CA LEU A 61 5.44 -11.28 8.90
C LEU A 61 5.22 -11.21 10.41
N ARG A 62 3.96 -11.06 10.85
CA ARG A 62 3.59 -11.01 12.27
C ARG A 62 3.80 -12.36 12.96
N ASN A 63 3.66 -13.46 12.24
CA ASN A 63 3.83 -14.82 12.77
C ASN A 63 5.24 -15.39 12.59
N LEU A 64 6.18 -14.65 11.98
CA LEU A 64 7.58 -15.08 11.84
C LEU A 64 8.31 -15.24 13.17
N ARG A 65 7.90 -14.48 14.20
CA ARG A 65 8.54 -14.45 15.51
C ARG A 65 7.56 -14.86 16.58
N LYS A 66 8.00 -15.74 17.48
CA LYS A 66 7.30 -15.96 18.75
C LYS A 66 7.54 -14.77 19.68
N PRO A 67 6.61 -14.46 20.62
CA PRO A 67 6.84 -13.42 21.60
C PRO A 67 8.17 -13.63 22.35
N GLY A 68 9.07 -12.65 22.30
CA GLY A 68 10.39 -12.69 22.92
C GLY A 68 11.57 -13.08 22.00
N GLU A 69 11.32 -13.56 20.78
CA GLU A 69 12.40 -13.81 19.81
C GLU A 69 12.93 -12.50 19.19
N THR A 70 14.26 -12.35 19.20
CA THR A 70 14.98 -11.28 18.50
C THR A 70 15.80 -11.87 17.36
N GLY A 71 15.92 -11.16 16.23
CA GLY A 71 16.66 -11.61 15.05
C GLY A 71 15.85 -11.58 13.76
N TYR A 72 16.51 -11.27 12.64
CA TYR A 72 15.91 -11.27 11.31
C TYR A 72 15.66 -12.72 10.85
N LYS A 73 14.48 -12.99 10.29
CA LYS A 73 14.13 -14.27 9.68
C LYS A 73 13.60 -14.00 8.29
N ILE A 74 14.01 -14.82 7.33
CA ILE A 74 13.55 -14.71 5.95
C ILE A 74 12.07 -15.16 5.89
N PRO A 75 11.14 -14.31 5.44
CA PRO A 75 9.75 -14.69 5.26
C PRO A 75 9.63 -15.76 4.15
N ARG A 76 8.76 -16.76 4.37
CA ARG A 76 8.48 -17.83 3.40
C ARG A 76 6.97 -18.03 3.28
N GLY A 77 6.53 -18.47 2.11
CA GLY A 77 5.12 -18.69 1.78
C GLY A 77 4.41 -17.49 1.14
N GLY A 78 3.32 -17.78 0.42
CA GLY A 78 2.53 -16.77 -0.28
C GLY A 78 3.34 -16.03 -1.34
N PHE A 79 3.17 -14.71 -1.41
CA PHE A 79 3.89 -13.87 -2.37
C PHE A 79 5.39 -13.69 -2.07
N PHE A 80 5.85 -14.06 -0.86
CA PHE A 80 7.29 -13.98 -0.51
C PHE A 80 8.16 -14.96 -1.31
N GLU A 81 7.58 -15.97 -1.96
CA GLU A 81 8.30 -16.85 -2.89
C GLU A 81 8.68 -16.15 -4.20
N TYR A 82 8.04 -15.02 -4.52
CA TYR A 82 8.27 -14.27 -5.76
C TYR A 82 8.97 -12.93 -5.53
N VAL A 83 8.66 -12.25 -4.42
CA VAL A 83 9.19 -10.91 -4.11
C VAL A 83 9.61 -10.82 -2.65
N THR A 84 10.77 -10.20 -2.38
CA THR A 84 11.32 -10.11 -1.02
C THR A 84 10.44 -9.29 -0.06
N ALA A 85 9.74 -8.27 -0.57
CA ALA A 85 8.85 -7.41 0.20
C ALA A 85 7.41 -7.49 -0.34
N ALA A 86 6.78 -8.67 -0.16
CA ALA A 86 5.44 -8.95 -0.67
C ALA A 86 4.35 -8.00 -0.17
N ASN A 87 4.45 -7.56 1.09
CA ASN A 87 3.51 -6.59 1.66
C ASN A 87 3.58 -5.23 0.96
N TYR A 88 4.80 -4.74 0.68
CA TYR A 88 5.01 -3.48 -0.05
C TYR A 88 4.53 -3.56 -1.49
N PHE A 89 4.74 -4.70 -2.15
CA PHE A 89 4.18 -4.94 -3.47
C PHE A 89 2.64 -4.87 -3.45
N GLY A 90 2.00 -5.54 -2.49
CA GLY A 90 0.55 -5.48 -2.30
C GLY A 90 0.04 -4.06 -2.10
N GLU A 91 0.70 -3.28 -1.26
CA GLU A 91 0.32 -1.89 -0.97
C GLU A 91 0.45 -0.97 -2.20
N VAL A 92 1.49 -1.14 -3.02
CA VAL A 92 1.61 -0.41 -4.29
C VAL A 92 0.46 -0.75 -5.24
N VAL A 93 0.16 -2.04 -5.42
CA VAL A 93 -0.95 -2.49 -6.27
C VAL A 93 -2.29 -1.95 -5.76
N GLU A 94 -2.47 -1.94 -4.44
CA GLU A 94 -3.66 -1.42 -3.77
C GLU A 94 -3.90 0.05 -4.12
N TRP A 95 -2.88 0.90 -3.95
CA TRP A 95 -3.00 2.33 -4.20
C TRP A 95 -3.06 2.68 -5.69
N CYS A 96 -2.43 1.90 -6.56
CA CYS A 96 -2.63 2.01 -8.01
C CYS A 96 -4.09 1.71 -8.38
N GLY A 97 -4.68 0.66 -7.81
CA GLY A 97 -6.10 0.34 -7.99
C GLY A 97 -7.03 1.45 -7.49
N TYR A 98 -6.76 1.98 -6.29
CA TYR A 98 -7.49 3.11 -5.73
C TYR A 98 -7.39 4.37 -6.60
N SER A 99 -6.21 4.69 -7.12
CA SER A 99 -6.01 5.82 -8.04
C SER A 99 -6.84 5.65 -9.32
N LEU A 100 -6.92 4.42 -9.85
CA LEU A 100 -7.68 4.12 -11.06
C LEU A 100 -9.18 4.20 -10.81
N ALA A 101 -9.66 3.67 -9.69
CA ALA A 101 -11.07 3.69 -9.30
C ALA A 101 -11.58 5.09 -8.94
N SER A 102 -10.77 5.87 -8.23
CA SER A 102 -11.08 7.27 -7.89
C SER A 102 -10.89 8.20 -9.09
N TRP A 103 -10.11 7.80 -10.09
CA TRP A 103 -9.73 8.63 -11.25
C TRP A 103 -9.36 10.06 -10.87
N SER A 104 -8.61 10.19 -9.77
CA SER A 104 -8.31 11.47 -9.12
C SER A 104 -6.82 11.77 -9.16
N LEU A 105 -6.48 13.06 -9.29
CA LEU A 105 -5.08 13.50 -9.25
C LEU A 105 -4.46 13.22 -7.88
N GLN A 106 -5.24 13.38 -6.81
CA GLN A 106 -4.81 13.14 -5.43
C GLN A 106 -4.58 11.64 -5.17
N GLY A 107 -5.44 10.77 -5.70
CA GLY A 107 -5.24 9.32 -5.76
C GLY A 107 -3.94 8.94 -6.47
N GLY A 108 -3.71 9.50 -7.66
CA GLY A 108 -2.49 9.26 -8.43
C GLY A 108 -1.22 9.75 -7.75
N ALA A 109 -1.27 10.96 -7.17
CA ALA A 109 -0.15 11.50 -6.41
C ALA A 109 0.19 10.63 -5.19
N PHE A 110 -0.82 10.12 -4.49
CA PHE A 110 -0.61 9.22 -3.36
C PHE A 110 -0.02 7.88 -3.80
N ALA A 111 -0.54 7.27 -4.87
CA ALA A 111 0.00 6.02 -5.41
C ALA A 111 1.47 6.16 -5.82
N LEU A 112 1.84 7.25 -6.50
CA LEU A 112 3.22 7.54 -6.89
C LEU A 112 4.13 7.75 -5.67
N PHE A 113 3.66 8.52 -4.69
CA PHE A 113 4.39 8.74 -3.44
C PHE A 113 4.67 7.43 -2.71
N THR A 114 3.63 6.59 -2.55
CA THR A 114 3.75 5.27 -1.92
C THR A 114 4.71 4.37 -2.69
N PHE A 115 4.62 4.34 -4.02
CA PHE A 115 5.57 3.60 -4.87
C PHE A 115 7.02 4.00 -4.61
N CYS A 116 7.33 5.30 -4.65
CA CYS A 116 8.70 5.79 -4.43
C CYS A 116 9.26 5.40 -3.04
N ILE A 117 8.46 5.55 -1.99
CA ILE A 117 8.89 5.21 -0.62
C ILE A 117 9.02 3.71 -0.43
N LEU A 118 8.05 2.94 -0.91
CA LEU A 118 8.05 1.50 -0.70
C LEU A 118 9.07 0.78 -1.57
N CYS A 119 9.32 1.24 -2.80
CA CYS A 119 10.38 0.67 -3.64
C CYS A 119 11.76 0.88 -3.03
N THR A 120 12.07 2.09 -2.54
CA THR A 120 13.36 2.35 -1.88
C THR A 120 13.53 1.49 -0.62
N ARG A 121 12.47 1.32 0.18
CA ARG A 121 12.48 0.39 1.34
C ARG A 121 12.61 -1.07 0.91
N ALA A 122 11.90 -1.50 -0.12
CA ALA A 122 11.98 -2.87 -0.64
C ALA A 122 13.41 -3.21 -1.09
N GLN A 123 14.11 -2.27 -1.72
CA GLN A 123 15.52 -2.44 -2.10
C GLN A 123 16.43 -2.62 -0.88
N GLN A 124 16.22 -1.84 0.18
CA GLN A 124 16.98 -1.99 1.43
C GLN A 124 16.74 -3.36 2.07
N HIS A 125 15.49 -3.83 2.09
CA HIS A 125 15.15 -5.16 2.58
C HIS A 125 15.76 -6.28 1.73
N HIS A 126 15.78 -6.11 0.41
CA HIS A 126 16.40 -7.06 -0.49
C HIS A 126 17.92 -7.14 -0.26
N GLN A 127 18.61 -6.01 -0.13
CA GLN A 127 20.03 -5.95 0.20
C GLN A 127 20.34 -6.66 1.52
N LEU A 128 19.54 -6.40 2.57
CA LEU A 128 19.70 -7.05 3.88
C LEU A 128 19.48 -8.57 3.81
N SER A 129 18.60 -9.05 2.93
CA SER A 129 18.33 -10.48 2.79
C SER A 129 19.45 -11.26 2.07
N LEU A 130 20.35 -10.56 1.39
CA LEU A 130 21.49 -11.13 0.66
C LEU A 130 22.79 -11.15 1.48
N THR A 131 22.82 -10.45 2.62
CA THR A 131 23.95 -10.38 3.58
C THR A 131 23.72 -11.30 4.78
#